data_AF-A0A835X0T6-F1
#
_entry.id   AF-A0A835X0T6-F1
#
_cell.length_a   1.000
_cell.length_b   1.000
_cell.length_c   1.000
_cell.angle_alpha   90.00
_cell.angle_beta   90.00
_cell.angle_gamma   90.00
#
_symmetry.space_group_name_H-M   'P 1'
#
loop_
_entity.id
_entity.type
_entity.pdbx_description
1 polymer ?
#
loop_
_entity_poly.entity_id
_entity_poly.type
_entity_poly.pdbx_seq_one_letter_code
_entity_poly.pdbx_strand_id
1 'polypeptide(L)'
;MAAVLAFGKQIGFNENNTAIGTTCYITNDKTANLIQIVNQLADIPILAVDPKLENSKFEGLRAFSQGFAKEGVGAGGSIIASKLKTGVDSHKLLELIEKEYKRVFT
;
A
#
# COMPACT_ATOMS: atom_id res chain seq x y z
N MET A 1 7.52 6.41 3.79
CA MET A 1 7.96 5.52 4.89
C MET A 1 9.46 5.24 4.91
N ALA A 2 10.15 5.04 3.79
CA ALA A 2 11.61 4.79 3.81
C ALA A 2 12.44 5.86 4.58
N ALA A 3 12.10 7.14 4.44
CA ALA A 3 12.75 8.20 5.23
C ALA A 3 12.53 8.03 6.75
N VAL A 4 11.33 7.63 7.17
CA VAL A 4 11.03 7.34 8.59
C VAL A 4 11.86 6.16 9.07
N LEU A 5 12.01 5.10 8.27
CA LEU A 5 12.88 3.98 8.57
C LEU A 5 14.34 4.42 8.70
N ALA A 6 14.81 5.32 7.83
CA ALA A 6 16.18 5.86 7.92
C ALA A 6 16.41 6.62 9.23
N PHE A 7 15.43 7.41 9.69
CA PHE A 7 15.49 8.02 11.03
C PHE A 7 15.45 6.98 12.14
N GLY A 8 14.54 5.99 12.03
CA GLY A 8 14.42 4.87 12.97
C GLY A 8 15.74 4.12 13.16
N LYS A 9 16.48 3.87 12.08
CA LYS A 9 17.81 3.26 12.12
C LYS A 9 18.80 4.03 12.99
N GLN A 10 18.75 5.37 12.98
CA GLN A 10 19.68 6.20 13.73
C GLN A 10 19.35 6.32 15.22
N ILE A 11 18.06 6.31 15.56
CA ILE A 11 17.60 6.43 16.95
C ILE A 11 17.41 5.07 17.64
N GLY A 12 17.51 3.98 16.87
CA GLY A 12 17.20 2.63 17.30
C GLY A 12 15.72 2.28 17.10
N PHE A 13 15.47 1.13 16.46
CA PHE A 13 14.14 0.53 16.33
C PHE A 13 14.27 -1.00 16.37
N ASN A 14 13.16 -1.70 16.59
CA ASN A 14 13.14 -3.16 16.59
C ASN A 14 12.79 -3.69 15.20
N GLU A 15 13.75 -4.28 14.51
CA GLU A 15 13.56 -4.86 13.17
C GLU A 15 12.55 -6.02 13.18
N ASN A 16 12.53 -6.82 14.26
CA ASN A 16 11.68 -8.02 14.37
C ASN A 16 10.18 -7.73 14.47
N ASN A 17 9.78 -6.49 14.76
CA ASN A 17 8.38 -6.08 14.86
C ASN A 17 8.02 -4.93 13.91
N THR A 18 8.85 -4.70 12.90
CA THR A 18 8.69 -3.60 11.93
C THR A 18 8.53 -4.15 10.53
N ALA A 19 7.62 -3.57 9.76
CA ALA A 19 7.44 -3.85 8.33
C ALA A 19 7.02 -2.57 7.60
N ILE A 20 7.28 -2.51 6.29
CA ILE A 20 6.75 -1.47 5.42
C ILE A 20 5.54 -2.04 4.68
N GLY A 21 4.35 -1.50 4.96
CA GLY A 21 3.14 -1.77 4.20
C GLY A 21 2.93 -0.74 3.10
N THR A 22 2.73 -1.19 1.87
CA THR A 22 2.43 -0.34 0.70
C THR A 22 1.50 -1.04 -0.30
N THR A 23 1.22 -0.42 -1.44
CA THR A 23 0.47 -1.01 -2.55
C THR A 23 1.39 -1.58 -3.63
N CYS A 24 0.86 -2.51 -4.44
CA CYS A 24 1.57 -3.02 -5.61
C CYS A 24 1.90 -1.92 -6.64
N TYR A 25 1.14 -0.81 -6.63
CA TYR A 25 1.36 0.33 -7.50
C TYR A 25 2.68 1.06 -7.22
N ILE A 26 3.24 0.93 -6.01
CA ILE A 26 4.57 1.44 -5.68
C ILE A 26 5.65 0.39 -6.00
N THR A 27 5.45 -0.88 -5.64
CA THR A 27 6.49 -1.90 -5.84
C THR A 27 6.70 -2.26 -7.31
N ASN A 28 5.68 -2.10 -8.15
CA ASN A 28 5.76 -2.38 -9.58
C ASN A 28 6.11 -1.12 -10.40
N ASP A 29 6.23 0.05 -9.76
CA ASP A 29 6.61 1.29 -10.43
C ASP A 29 8.11 1.28 -10.75
N LYS A 30 8.44 1.18 -12.04
CA LYS A 30 9.83 1.18 -12.54
C LYS A 30 10.58 2.48 -12.28
N THR A 31 9.87 3.57 -11.99
CA THR A 31 10.45 4.87 -11.63
C THR A 31 10.70 5.01 -10.13
N ALA A 32 10.16 4.08 -9.32
CA ALA A 32 10.35 4.03 -7.88
C ALA A 32 11.45 3.02 -7.50
N ASN A 33 12.16 3.32 -6.41
CA ASN A 33 13.25 2.50 -5.89
C ASN A 33 13.04 2.10 -4.42
N LEU A 34 11.78 2.03 -3.96
CA LEU A 34 11.43 1.75 -2.56
C LEU A 34 12.14 0.49 -2.03
N ILE A 35 12.09 -0.61 -2.79
CA ILE A 35 12.68 -1.89 -2.37
C ILE A 35 14.19 -1.74 -2.15
N GLN A 36 14.89 -1.09 -3.08
CA GLN A 36 16.33 -0.88 -2.99
C GLN A 36 16.70 -0.02 -1.77
N ILE A 37 15.96 1.08 -1.55
CA ILE A 37 16.22 1.97 -0.41
C ILE A 37 16.00 1.22 0.91
N VAL A 38 14.90 0.49 1.04
CA VAL A 38 14.59 -0.23 2.29
C VAL A 38 15.64 -1.28 2.59
N ASN A 39 16.05 -2.07 1.58
CA ASN A 39 17.08 -3.10 1.74
C ASN A 39 18.47 -2.53 2.10
N GLN A 40 18.75 -1.26 1.76
CA GLN A 40 19.97 -0.56 2.22
C GLN A 40 19.87 -0.08 3.68
N LEU A 41 18.64 0.14 4.16
CA LEU A 41 18.39 0.65 5.50
C LEU A 41 18.31 -0.47 6.53
N ALA A 42 17.51 -1.50 6.29
CA ALA A 42 17.32 -2.60 7.24
C ALA A 42 16.78 -3.86 6.55
N ASP A 43 17.01 -5.03 7.16
CA ASP A 43 16.45 -6.30 6.72
C ASP A 43 15.04 -6.49 7.33
N ILE A 44 14.05 -5.77 6.77
CA ILE A 44 12.66 -5.83 7.22
C ILE A 44 11.70 -6.21 6.08
N PRO A 45 10.55 -6.85 6.37
CA PRO A 45 9.57 -7.17 5.36
C PRO A 45 8.98 -5.92 4.67
N ILE A 46 8.86 -6.00 3.34
CA ILE A 46 8.06 -5.08 2.53
C ILE A 46 6.81 -5.83 2.08
N LEU A 47 5.67 -5.43 2.61
CA LEU A 47 4.37 -6.01 2.31
C LEU A 47 3.66 -5.12 1.29
N ALA A 48 3.36 -5.67 0.13
CA ALA A 48 2.62 -4.96 -0.92
C ALA A 48 1.24 -5.60 -1.10
N VAL A 49 0.19 -4.79 -1.07
CA VAL A 49 -1.16 -5.25 -1.38
C VAL A 49 -1.60 -4.83 -2.76
N ASP A 50 -2.29 -5.75 -3.44
CA ASP A 50 -2.99 -5.47 -4.68
C ASP A 50 -4.51 -5.35 -4.40
N PRO A 51 -5.05 -4.11 -4.37
CA PRO A 51 -6.48 -3.86 -4.18
C PRO A 51 -7.32 -4.07 -5.45
N LYS A 52 -6.73 -4.45 -6.58
CA LYS A 52 -7.43 -4.73 -7.84
C LYS A 52 -8.23 -3.57 -8.41
N LEU A 53 -7.78 -2.33 -8.18
CA LEU A 53 -8.49 -1.11 -8.64
C LEU A 53 -8.58 -1.01 -10.16
N GLU A 54 -7.71 -1.69 -10.91
CA GLU A 54 -7.80 -1.80 -12.37
C GLU A 54 -9.14 -2.40 -12.84
N ASN A 55 -9.78 -3.21 -11.99
CA ASN A 55 -11.06 -3.86 -12.26
C ASN A 55 -12.26 -3.02 -11.81
N SER A 56 -12.05 -1.81 -11.28
CA SER A 56 -13.16 -0.97 -10.81
C SER A 56 -14.04 -0.50 -11.96
N LYS A 57 -15.34 -0.34 -11.71
CA LYS A 57 -16.27 0.37 -12.61
C LYS A 57 -16.05 1.88 -12.67
N PHE A 58 -15.37 2.47 -11.69
CA PHE A 58 -15.12 3.92 -11.64
C PHE A 58 -13.74 4.28 -12.20
N GLU A 59 -13.71 5.21 -13.16
CA GLU A 59 -12.46 5.67 -13.80
C GLU A 59 -11.46 6.24 -12.80
N GLY A 60 -11.94 7.02 -11.82
CA GLY A 60 -11.08 7.61 -10.79
C GLY A 60 -10.36 6.57 -9.94
N LEU A 61 -10.96 5.38 -9.73
CA LEU A 61 -10.30 4.28 -9.04
C LEU A 61 -9.31 3.54 -9.97
N ARG A 62 -9.70 3.28 -11.22
CA ARG A 62 -8.82 2.64 -12.21
C ARG A 62 -7.54 3.44 -12.45
N ALA A 63 -7.59 4.77 -12.38
CA ALA A 63 -6.44 5.65 -12.53
C ALA A 63 -5.26 5.28 -11.60
N PHE A 64 -5.52 4.68 -10.43
CA PHE A 64 -4.45 4.25 -9.52
C PHE A 64 -3.52 3.20 -10.14
N SER A 65 -4.09 2.26 -10.89
CA SER A 65 -3.34 1.24 -11.63
C SER A 65 -2.55 1.80 -12.82
N GLN A 66 -2.87 3.02 -13.25
CA GLN A 66 -2.24 3.72 -14.37
C GLN A 66 -1.13 4.69 -13.91
N GLY A 67 -0.80 4.69 -12.61
CA GLY A 67 0.31 5.46 -12.04
C GLY A 67 -0.09 6.76 -11.34
N PHE A 68 -1.39 7.07 -11.25
CA PHE A 68 -1.89 8.22 -10.50
C PHE A 68 -2.08 7.89 -9.03
N ALA A 69 -1.79 8.82 -8.11
CA ALA A 69 -1.83 8.66 -6.65
C ALA A 69 -0.94 7.54 -6.09
N LYS A 70 -1.13 6.28 -6.50
CA LYS A 70 -0.41 5.02 -6.15
C LYS A 70 -0.47 4.64 -4.68
N GLU A 71 -0.22 5.59 -3.79
CA GLU A 71 -0.18 5.45 -2.34
C GLU A 71 -0.59 6.76 -1.66
N GLY A 72 -0.94 6.70 -0.38
CA GLY A 72 -1.21 7.89 0.43
C GLY A 72 -2.07 7.55 1.64
N VAL A 73 -2.04 8.42 2.66
CA VAL A 73 -2.88 8.31 3.87
C VAL A 73 -2.76 6.96 4.61
N GLY A 74 -1.67 6.22 4.37
CA GLY A 74 -1.47 4.88 4.93
C GLY A 74 -2.31 3.77 4.30
N ALA A 75 -2.87 3.99 3.09
CA ALA A 75 -3.81 3.06 2.46
C ALA A 75 -3.26 1.64 2.32
N GLY A 76 -2.04 1.47 1.80
CA GLY A 76 -1.44 0.14 1.66
C GLY A 76 -1.38 -0.63 2.99
N GLY A 77 -0.84 0.00 4.04
CA GLY A 77 -0.75 -0.58 5.38
C GLY A 77 -2.12 -0.89 6.00
N SER A 78 -3.09 0.02 5.88
CA SER A 78 -4.45 -0.18 6.40
C SER A 78 -5.17 -1.33 5.71
N ILE A 79 -5.03 -1.45 4.38
CA ILE A 79 -5.61 -2.56 3.63
C ILE A 79 -4.96 -3.88 4.07
N ILE A 80 -3.62 -3.94 4.17
CA ILE A 80 -2.91 -5.14 4.64
C ILE A 80 -3.41 -5.57 6.01
N ALA A 81 -3.47 -4.63 6.97
CA ALA A 81 -3.97 -4.89 8.31
C ALA A 81 -5.42 -5.40 8.30
N SER A 82 -6.29 -4.82 7.48
CA SER A 82 -7.68 -5.25 7.35
C SER A 82 -7.79 -6.67 6.77
N LYS A 83 -7.05 -6.98 5.70
CA LYS A 83 -7.00 -8.33 5.11
C LYS A 83 -6.51 -9.37 6.11
N LEU A 84 -5.43 -9.08 6.83
CA LEU A 84 -4.90 -9.98 7.87
C LEU A 84 -5.88 -10.19 9.03
N LYS A 85 -6.61 -9.13 9.43
CA LYS A 85 -7.54 -9.20 10.55
C LYS A 85 -8.85 -9.92 10.20
N THR A 86 -9.35 -9.73 8.98
CA THR A 86 -10.71 -10.13 8.60
C THR A 86 -10.74 -11.31 7.63
N GLY A 87 -9.62 -11.63 6.97
CA GLY A 87 -9.57 -12.60 5.89
C GLY A 87 -10.21 -12.11 4.59
N VAL A 88 -10.57 -10.82 4.47
CA VAL A 88 -11.20 -10.28 3.27
C VAL A 88 -10.24 -10.38 2.06
N ASP A 89 -10.75 -10.88 0.95
CA ASP A 89 -9.99 -10.93 -0.30
C ASP A 89 -10.03 -9.58 -1.04
N SER A 90 -9.24 -9.47 -2.11
CA SER A 90 -9.17 -8.23 -2.89
C SER A 90 -10.44 -7.94 -3.70
N HIS A 91 -11.26 -8.94 -4.04
CA HIS A 91 -12.52 -8.72 -4.74
C HIS A 91 -13.53 -8.05 -3.81
N LYS A 92 -13.71 -8.60 -2.60
CA LYS A 92 -14.61 -8.03 -1.62
C LYS A 92 -14.15 -6.65 -1.14
N LEU A 93 -12.84 -6.45 -1.02
CA LEU A 93 -12.27 -5.13 -0.74
C LEU A 93 -12.64 -4.11 -1.82
N LEU A 94 -12.48 -4.48 -3.10
CA LEU A 94 -12.83 -3.60 -4.22
C LEU A 94 -14.31 -3.22 -4.18
N GLU A 95 -15.22 -4.15 -3.94
CA GLU A 95 -16.65 -3.85 -3.77
C GLU A 95 -16.92 -2.80 -2.68
N LEU A 96 -16.22 -2.91 -1.53
CA LEU A 96 -16.36 -1.97 -0.42
C LEU A 96 -15.82 -0.59 -0.79
N ILE A 97 -14.65 -0.54 -1.44
CA ILE A 97 -14.07 0.72 -1.95
C ILE A 97 -15.03 1.39 -2.93
N GLU A 98 -15.60 0.63 -3.87
CA GLU A 98 -16.57 1.16 -4.84
C GLU A 98 -17.86 1.66 -4.19
N LYS A 99 -18.34 0.98 -3.14
CA LYS A 99 -19.50 1.41 -2.38
C LYS A 99 -19.25 2.75 -1.72
N GLU A 100 -18.09 2.92 -1.09
CA GLU A 100 -17.71 4.19 -0.45
C GLU A 100 -17.44 5.28 -1.47
N TYR A 101 -16.78 4.96 -2.58
CA TYR A 101 -16.58 5.89 -3.69
C TYR A 101 -17.91 6.41 -4.21
N LYS A 102 -18.89 5.53 -4.44
CA LYS A 102 -20.25 5.94 -4.81
C LYS A 102 -20.85 6.88 -3.76
N ARG A 103 -20.85 6.49 -2.48
CA ARG A 103 -21.43 7.29 -1.37
C ARG A 103 -20.87 8.71 -1.25
N VAL A 104 -19.59 8.91 -1.58
CA VAL A 104 -18.95 10.24 -1.47
C VAL A 104 -19.18 11.09 -2.71
N PHE A 105 -19.30 10.47 -3.89
CA PHE A 105 -19.45 11.17 -5.16
C PHE A 105 -20.89 11.20 -5.72
N THR A 106 -21.86 10.59 -5.02
CA THR A 106 -23.31 10.64 -5.30
C THR A 106 -24.09 10.84 -4.01
#